data_AF-A0A2I7K5S7-F1
#
_entry.id   AF-A0A2I7K5S7-F1
#
_cell.length_a   1.000
_cell.length_b   1.000
_cell.length_c   1.000
_cell.angle_alpha   90.00
_cell.angle_beta   90.00
_cell.angle_gamma   90.00
#
_symmetry.space_group_name_H-M   'P 1'
#
loop_
_entity.id
_entity.type
_entity.pdbx_description
1 polymer ?
#
loop_
_entity_poly.entity_id
_entity_poly.type
_entity_poly.pdbx_seq_one_letter_code
_entity_poly.pdbx_strand_id
1 'polypeptide(L)'
;MPSTDAVTISLPFTHHQLTMLLATVGLVGLLLLAWYAISVPTYKQKKHRWTGNSALLSYGLCVLPIWAFLLFQTVSALWLLSGNFPPDTGVDLRWHVLAFVGLVTATGGLVGAPLALLRVWANERQTRTAEQNHMTDRITKAVEQLGAEKTIKRVIGNEASEAGSALSQMLATPKPVIEEVTEPNIEVRIGGLLALERISRDSITYDRGRDHLLVMDILCAYVCNNSPLSTAEEVAEGRFIRLKNNHVISNPDDLPESKYTDIHKRVFEIPSPRSDIAFAIKILGRRTPEQILHERRHDYRPTLSRSNLQRADFTDGDYSYMSFFESRMEGAYLNRANFSHCNLTGAVVTRGILSNTTLDFAKLHHTDFSHAQLNASSLVKCSYSCTYFDQTHIDRTLFEIDSTPGSENHFKLIRPFLHSVRFQGMLDYMLSGEMKPVRKHVPRKWSAVVFRNATVSSAALHFFDPHRTFGDGSVTLTSGQRPDHWVDERLDDFAFDDAVQVWGQTYERLPEEDGETGLPR
;
A
#
# COMPACT_ATOMS: atom_id res chain seq x y z
N MET A 1 96.40 5.61 16.52
CA MET A 1 95.05 5.03 16.74
C MET A 1 94.11 5.65 15.69
N PRO A 2 93.21 4.87 15.09
CA PRO A 2 93.24 4.60 13.64
C PRO A 2 92.41 5.58 12.78
N SER A 3 92.82 5.65 11.52
CA SER A 3 92.17 6.26 10.35
C SER A 3 90.84 5.59 10.05
N THR A 4 89.79 6.38 9.89
CA THR A 4 88.52 5.95 9.27
C THR A 4 88.59 6.26 7.78
N ASP A 5 89.00 5.28 6.98
CA ASP A 5 88.83 5.31 5.53
C ASP A 5 87.33 5.22 5.21
N ALA A 6 86.76 6.30 4.69
CA ALA A 6 85.41 6.31 4.16
C ALA A 6 85.41 5.62 2.77
N VAL A 7 84.95 4.37 2.74
CA VAL A 7 84.70 3.65 1.48
C VAL A 7 83.53 4.31 0.77
N THR A 8 83.82 5.05 -0.29
CA THR A 8 82.81 5.61 -1.20
C THR A 8 82.52 4.58 -2.29
N ILE A 9 81.36 3.94 -2.22
CA ILE A 9 80.90 2.98 -3.23
C ILE A 9 80.26 3.79 -4.37
N SER A 10 80.91 3.83 -5.54
CA SER A 10 80.34 4.41 -6.75
C SER A 10 79.41 3.39 -7.43
N LEU A 11 78.11 3.67 -7.42
CA LEU A 11 77.13 2.89 -8.17
C LEU A 11 77.17 3.31 -9.66
N PRO A 12 77.06 2.38 -10.62
CA PRO A 12 77.21 2.65 -12.05
C PRO A 12 75.90 3.20 -12.67
N PHE A 13 75.30 4.21 -12.05
CA PHE A 13 74.09 4.85 -12.56
C PHE A 13 74.34 6.32 -12.84
N THR A 14 73.96 6.76 -14.03
CA THR A 14 73.89 8.21 -14.32
C THR A 14 72.83 8.85 -13.43
N HIS A 15 72.98 10.14 -13.11
CA HIS A 15 72.04 10.85 -12.22
C HIS A 15 70.58 10.74 -12.71
N HIS A 16 70.37 10.62 -14.03
CA HIS A 16 69.05 10.35 -14.63
C HIS A 16 68.53 8.93 -14.40
N GLN A 17 69.38 7.90 -14.51
CA GLN A 17 68.98 6.53 -14.22
C GLN A 17 68.61 6.35 -12.74
N LEU A 18 69.33 7.02 -11.84
CA LEU A 18 69.00 7.03 -10.41
C LEU A 18 67.64 7.67 -10.14
N THR A 19 67.34 8.82 -10.77
CA THR A 19 66.04 9.49 -10.61
C THR A 19 64.89 8.66 -11.18
N MET A 20 65.11 7.96 -12.29
CA MET A 20 64.11 7.07 -12.88
C MET A 20 63.82 5.87 -11.98
N LEU A 21 64.86 5.27 -11.39
CA LEU A 21 64.72 4.11 -10.51
C LEU A 21 64.05 4.47 -9.17
N LEU A 22 64.38 5.63 -8.60
CA LEU A 22 63.69 6.12 -7.39
C LEU A 22 62.21 6.44 -7.66
N ALA A 23 61.91 7.01 -8.83
CA ALA A 23 60.54 7.33 -9.21
C ALA A 23 59.69 6.07 -9.49
N THR A 24 60.26 5.03 -10.11
CA THR A 24 59.55 3.76 -10.33
C THR A 24 59.29 3.02 -9.02
N VAL A 25 60.25 3.01 -8.10
CA VAL A 25 60.07 2.43 -6.75
C VAL A 25 58.97 3.19 -5.98
N GLY A 26 58.94 4.53 -6.07
CA GLY A 26 57.88 5.35 -5.48
C GLY A 26 56.49 5.04 -6.05
N LEU A 27 56.39 4.81 -7.36
CA LEU A 27 55.14 4.46 -8.03
C LEU A 27 54.65 3.05 -7.65
N VAL A 28 55.56 2.08 -7.57
CA VAL A 28 55.23 0.72 -7.07
C VAL A 28 54.76 0.78 -5.62
N GLY A 29 55.39 1.61 -4.78
CA GLY A 29 54.96 1.83 -3.39
C GLY A 29 53.55 2.44 -3.28
N LEU A 30 53.24 3.46 -4.11
CA LEU A 30 51.91 4.06 -4.17
C LEU A 30 50.84 3.06 -4.65
N LEU A 31 51.18 2.21 -5.62
CA LEU A 31 50.27 1.16 -6.10
C LEU A 31 50.00 0.09 -5.05
N LEU A 32 51.01 -0.30 -4.28
CA LEU A 32 50.84 -1.24 -3.18
C LEU A 32 50.03 -0.65 -2.02
N LEU A 33 50.22 0.63 -1.70
CA LEU A 33 49.41 1.34 -0.69
C LEU A 33 47.95 1.47 -1.12
N ALA A 34 47.70 1.79 -2.39
CA ALA A 34 46.36 1.87 -2.93
C ALA A 34 45.67 0.48 -2.97
N TRP A 35 46.41 -0.57 -3.35
CA TRP A 35 45.95 -1.96 -3.27
C TRP A 35 45.65 -2.40 -1.83
N TYR A 36 46.48 -2.01 -0.85
CA TYR A 36 46.24 -2.27 0.57
C TYR A 36 44.98 -1.56 1.08
N ALA A 37 44.80 -0.27 0.75
CA ALA A 37 43.62 0.49 1.15
C ALA A 37 42.30 -0.10 0.60
N ILE A 38 42.36 -0.77 -0.56
CA ILE A 38 41.21 -1.46 -1.18
C ILE A 38 40.98 -2.86 -0.59
N SER A 39 42.05 -3.58 -0.26
CA SER A 39 41.98 -4.97 0.20
C SER A 39 41.67 -5.13 1.69
N VAL A 40 41.78 -4.07 2.49
CA VAL A 40 41.33 -4.09 3.89
C VAL A 40 39.80 -4.13 3.93
N PRO A 41 39.18 -5.27 4.31
CA PRO A 41 37.73 -5.34 4.48
C PRO A 41 37.38 -4.53 5.73
N THR A 42 36.58 -3.47 5.57
CA THR A 42 36.03 -2.74 6.71
C THR A 42 35.04 -3.64 7.45
N TYR A 43 35.54 -4.37 8.44
CA TYR A 43 34.75 -5.25 9.28
C TYR A 43 33.84 -4.39 10.18
N LYS A 44 32.53 -4.53 9.95
CA LYS A 44 31.39 -3.88 10.63
C LYS A 44 30.94 -2.52 10.08
N GLN A 45 30.22 -2.52 8.96
CA GLN A 45 29.00 -1.71 8.84
C GLN A 45 27.92 -2.41 8.02
N LYS A 46 26.69 -2.39 8.57
CA LYS A 46 25.43 -2.85 7.99
C LYS A 46 25.32 -2.45 6.52
N LYS A 47 25.24 -3.45 5.62
CA LYS A 47 24.54 -3.45 4.31
C LYS A 47 24.47 -2.09 3.57
N HIS A 48 25.53 -1.28 3.63
CA HIS A 48 25.59 -0.04 2.88
C HIS A 48 26.02 -0.46 1.48
N ARG A 49 25.02 -0.48 0.59
CA ARG A 49 25.12 -0.74 -0.83
C ARG A 49 26.42 -0.12 -1.37
N TRP A 50 27.23 -0.95 -2.02
CA TRP A 50 28.19 -0.49 -3.02
C TRP A 50 27.43 0.32 -4.07
N THR A 51 27.32 1.63 -3.86
CA THR A 51 26.97 2.55 -4.94
C THR A 51 28.16 2.54 -5.88
N GLY A 52 27.96 2.33 -7.19
CA GLY A 52 29.05 2.26 -8.18
C GLY A 52 30.08 3.40 -8.06
N ASN A 53 29.68 4.53 -7.48
CA ASN A 53 30.54 5.66 -7.14
C ASN A 53 31.72 5.31 -6.21
N SER A 54 31.59 4.40 -5.23
CA SER A 54 32.70 4.08 -4.31
C SER A 54 33.77 3.22 -4.98
N ALA A 55 33.37 2.31 -5.87
CA ALA A 55 34.30 1.50 -6.67
C ALA A 55 35.01 2.34 -7.75
N LEU A 56 34.29 3.28 -8.37
CA LEU A 56 34.86 4.24 -9.32
C LEU A 56 35.83 5.22 -8.65
N LEU A 57 35.53 5.68 -7.42
CA LEU A 57 36.42 6.53 -6.65
C LEU A 57 37.71 5.79 -6.25
N SER A 58 37.61 4.53 -5.80
CA SER A 58 38.79 3.72 -5.49
C SER A 58 39.64 3.41 -6.72
N TYR A 59 38.99 3.14 -7.86
CA TYR A 59 39.67 2.94 -9.14
C TYR A 59 40.38 4.22 -9.60
N GLY A 60 39.68 5.36 -9.52
CA GLY A 60 40.25 6.68 -9.83
C GLY A 60 41.49 7.00 -9.00
N LEU A 61 41.46 6.75 -7.70
CA LEU A 61 42.59 6.97 -6.79
C LEU A 61 43.83 6.11 -7.13
N CYS A 62 43.63 4.89 -7.64
CA CYS A 62 44.75 4.02 -8.07
C CYS A 62 45.34 4.42 -9.42
N VAL A 63 44.48 4.88 -10.33
CA VAL A 63 44.82 5.15 -11.72
C VAL A 63 45.46 6.55 -11.87
N LEU A 64 45.04 7.52 -11.06
CA LEU A 64 45.60 8.88 -11.03
C LEU A 64 47.13 8.97 -10.87
N PRO A 65 47.80 8.26 -9.95
CA PRO A 65 49.26 8.33 -9.82
C PRO A 65 50.01 7.72 -11.02
N ILE A 66 49.51 6.62 -11.61
CA ILE A 66 50.06 6.06 -12.86
C ILE A 66 49.96 7.08 -13.99
N TRP A 67 48.79 7.71 -14.09
CA TRP A 67 48.49 8.74 -15.07
C TRP A 67 49.39 9.97 -14.93
N ALA A 68 49.53 10.49 -13.71
CA ALA A 68 50.39 11.64 -13.42
C ALA A 68 51.86 11.34 -13.74
N PHE A 69 52.32 10.11 -13.46
CA PHE A 69 53.67 9.68 -13.80
C PHE A 69 53.89 9.58 -15.31
N LEU A 70 52.97 8.97 -16.07
CA LEU A 70 53.06 8.91 -17.54
C LEU A 70 53.06 10.31 -18.17
N LEU A 71 52.25 11.23 -17.63
CA LEU A 71 52.23 12.63 -18.07
C LEU A 71 53.56 13.33 -17.75
N PHE A 72 54.11 13.14 -16.55
CA PHE A 72 55.41 13.69 -16.18
C PHE A 72 56.55 13.19 -17.09
N GLN A 73 56.56 11.89 -17.40
CA GLN A 73 57.54 11.27 -18.29
C GLN A 73 57.47 11.84 -19.70
N THR A 74 56.26 11.93 -20.27
CA THR A 74 56.06 12.43 -21.64
C THR A 74 56.40 13.92 -21.76
N VAL A 75 56.06 14.75 -20.77
CA VAL A 75 56.41 16.18 -20.72
C VAL A 75 57.92 16.38 -20.54
N SER A 76 58.57 15.61 -19.66
CA SER A 76 60.02 15.65 -19.45
C SER A 76 60.80 15.24 -20.72
N ALA A 77 60.35 14.17 -21.38
CA ALA A 77 60.93 13.72 -22.64
C ALA A 77 60.76 14.77 -23.75
N LEU A 78 59.59 15.42 -23.83
CA LEU A 78 59.35 16.52 -24.77
C LEU A 78 60.29 17.70 -24.52
N TRP A 79 60.49 18.07 -23.25
CA TRP A 79 61.40 19.15 -22.85
C TRP A 79 62.85 18.86 -23.26
N LEU A 80 63.35 17.67 -22.95
CA LEU A 80 64.70 17.24 -23.33
C LEU A 80 64.91 17.22 -24.84
N LEU A 81 63.93 16.72 -25.59
CA LEU A 81 64.01 16.65 -27.05
C LEU A 81 63.95 18.03 -27.70
N SER A 82 63.28 19.00 -27.07
CA SER A 82 63.24 20.40 -27.55
C SER A 82 64.57 21.15 -27.39
N GLY A 83 65.36 20.81 -26.37
CA GLY A 83 66.66 21.45 -26.08
C GLY A 83 67.82 20.88 -26.90
N ASN A 84 67.69 19.68 -27.45
CA ASN A 84 68.77 18.95 -28.13
C ASN A 84 68.49 18.77 -29.63
N PHE A 85 68.67 19.84 -30.42
CA PHE A 85 68.53 19.78 -31.87
C PHE A 85 69.76 19.09 -32.52
N PRO A 86 69.58 18.10 -33.41
CA PRO A 86 70.69 17.43 -34.10
C PRO A 86 71.41 18.39 -35.06
N PRO A 87 72.74 18.27 -35.24
CA PRO A 87 73.45 18.91 -36.34
C PRO A 87 72.99 18.34 -37.70
N ASP A 88 73.01 19.17 -38.75
CA ASP A 88 72.38 18.99 -40.10
C ASP A 88 72.68 17.66 -40.84
N THR A 89 72.11 16.54 -40.39
CA THR A 89 72.04 15.26 -41.11
C THR A 89 70.57 14.89 -41.36
N GLY A 90 70.17 14.81 -42.64
CA GLY A 90 68.77 14.66 -43.02
C GLY A 90 68.05 13.40 -42.51
N VAL A 91 68.78 12.35 -42.12
CA VAL A 91 68.22 11.12 -41.53
C VAL A 91 67.92 11.31 -40.04
N ASP A 92 68.80 11.96 -39.29
CA ASP A 92 68.63 12.18 -37.86
C ASP A 92 67.48 13.16 -37.61
N LEU A 93 67.35 14.20 -38.45
CA LEU A 93 66.24 15.15 -38.38
C LEU A 93 64.86 14.47 -38.51
N ARG A 94 64.70 13.48 -39.40
CA ARG A 94 63.42 12.78 -39.61
C ARG A 94 62.96 12.01 -38.37
N TRP A 95 63.87 11.28 -37.73
CA TRP A 95 63.56 10.53 -36.52
C TRP A 95 63.30 11.45 -35.31
N HIS A 96 63.99 12.58 -35.23
CA HIS A 96 63.73 13.60 -34.20
C HIS A 96 62.34 14.22 -34.36
N VAL A 97 61.97 14.61 -35.59
CA VAL A 97 60.63 15.13 -35.87
C VAL A 97 59.54 14.10 -35.55
N LEU A 98 59.73 12.84 -35.94
CA LEU A 98 58.77 11.78 -35.69
C LEU A 98 58.57 11.52 -34.17
N ALA A 99 59.67 11.50 -33.40
CA ALA A 99 59.62 11.37 -31.95
C ALA A 99 58.94 12.58 -31.27
N PHE A 100 59.21 13.79 -31.74
CA PHE A 100 58.55 15.00 -31.25
C PHE A 100 57.04 14.96 -31.46
N VAL A 101 56.58 14.66 -32.68
CA VAL A 101 55.15 14.56 -33.00
C VAL A 101 54.49 13.44 -32.19
N GLY A 102 55.16 12.30 -32.02
CA GLY A 102 54.67 11.19 -31.19
C GLY A 102 54.46 11.61 -29.72
N LEU A 103 55.42 12.31 -29.12
CA LEU A 103 55.33 12.80 -27.74
C LEU A 103 54.25 13.88 -27.55
N VAL A 104 54.12 14.81 -28.48
CA VAL A 104 53.02 15.81 -28.45
C VAL A 104 51.67 15.12 -28.49
N THR A 105 51.51 14.13 -29.37
CA THR A 105 50.26 13.36 -29.51
C THR A 105 49.97 12.55 -28.23
N ALA A 106 50.98 11.87 -27.68
CA ALA A 106 50.85 11.11 -26.44
C ALA A 106 50.47 12.02 -25.26
N THR A 107 51.11 13.19 -25.14
CA THR A 107 50.81 14.18 -24.09
C THR A 107 49.39 14.71 -24.24
N GLY A 108 48.95 15.03 -25.46
CA GLY A 108 47.58 15.47 -25.75
C GLY A 108 46.54 14.40 -25.40
N GLY A 109 46.80 13.14 -25.77
CA GLY A 109 45.95 12.00 -25.37
C GLY A 109 45.91 11.82 -23.85
N LEU A 110 47.05 12.04 -23.19
CA LEU A 110 47.13 11.90 -21.75
C LEU A 110 46.35 13.02 -21.00
N VAL A 111 46.34 14.24 -21.51
CA VAL A 111 45.54 15.33 -20.94
C VAL A 111 44.05 15.16 -21.28
N GLY A 112 43.74 14.70 -22.51
CA GLY A 112 42.37 14.59 -23.01
C GLY A 112 41.54 13.48 -22.36
N ALA A 113 42.14 12.32 -22.06
CA ALA A 113 41.42 11.18 -21.49
C ALA A 113 40.74 11.45 -20.14
N PRO A 114 41.40 12.02 -19.10
CA PRO A 114 40.74 12.33 -17.84
C PRO A 114 39.66 13.41 -17.99
N LEU A 115 39.84 14.39 -18.89
CA LEU A 115 38.81 15.39 -19.18
C LEU A 115 37.58 14.77 -19.86
N ALA A 116 37.78 13.81 -20.76
CA ALA A 116 36.68 13.07 -21.38
C ALA A 116 35.91 12.23 -20.34
N LEU A 117 36.61 11.56 -19.41
CA LEU A 117 35.99 10.82 -18.31
C LEU A 117 35.22 11.74 -17.36
N LEU A 118 35.80 12.89 -16.99
CA LEU A 118 35.12 13.91 -16.18
C LEU A 118 33.86 14.43 -16.89
N ARG A 119 33.91 14.63 -18.21
CA ARG A 119 32.76 15.04 -19.00
C ARG A 119 31.68 13.96 -19.02
N VAL A 120 32.03 12.68 -19.19
CA VAL A 120 31.07 11.56 -19.14
C VAL A 120 30.41 11.48 -17.77
N TRP A 121 31.20 11.57 -16.69
CA TRP A 121 30.68 11.56 -15.32
C TRP A 121 29.79 12.78 -15.01
N ALA A 122 30.21 13.98 -15.43
CA ALA A 122 29.43 15.19 -15.26
C ALA A 122 28.10 15.10 -16.04
N ASN A 123 28.14 14.60 -17.27
CA ASN A 123 26.96 14.36 -18.08
C ASN A 123 26.02 13.34 -17.42
N GLU A 124 26.52 12.20 -16.94
CA GLU A 124 25.71 11.19 -16.23
C GLU A 124 25.04 11.78 -14.98
N ARG A 125 25.74 12.66 -14.26
CA ARG A 125 25.17 13.33 -13.08
C ARG A 125 24.13 14.38 -13.45
N GLN A 126 24.36 15.10 -14.55
CA GLN A 126 23.38 16.04 -15.10
C GLN A 126 22.14 15.31 -15.61
N THR A 127 22.28 14.19 -16.31
CA THR A 127 21.12 13.41 -16.80
C THR A 127 20.29 12.86 -15.65
N ARG A 128 20.92 12.28 -14.62
CA ARG A 128 20.20 11.82 -13.41
C ARG A 128 19.46 12.95 -12.70
N THR A 129 20.05 14.14 -12.65
CA THR A 129 19.41 15.31 -12.03
C THR A 129 18.24 15.80 -12.90
N ALA A 130 18.40 15.81 -14.23
CA ALA A 130 17.35 16.17 -15.18
C ALA A 130 16.17 15.18 -15.16
N GLU A 131 16.44 13.88 -15.07
CA GLU A 131 15.43 12.82 -14.90
C GLU A 131 14.63 13.06 -13.62
N GLN A 132 15.30 13.32 -12.49
CA GLN A 132 14.64 13.62 -11.21
C GLN A 132 13.78 14.89 -11.28
N ASN A 133 14.28 15.95 -11.92
CA ASN A 133 13.52 17.18 -12.10
C ASN A 133 12.28 16.93 -12.96
N HIS A 134 12.40 16.16 -14.04
CA HIS A 134 11.27 15.82 -14.91
C HIS A 134 10.22 14.96 -14.17
N MET A 135 10.66 14.01 -13.34
CA MET A 135 9.74 13.21 -12.51
C MET A 135 9.01 14.07 -11.48
N THR A 136 9.74 14.98 -10.81
CA THR A 136 9.15 15.92 -9.85
C THR A 136 8.12 16.82 -10.55
N ASP A 137 8.45 17.39 -11.72
CA ASP A 137 7.54 18.20 -12.51
C ASP A 137 6.27 17.44 -12.93
N ARG A 138 6.40 16.16 -13.30
CA ARG A 138 5.23 15.30 -13.61
C ARG A 138 4.33 15.09 -12.40
N ILE A 139 4.90 14.88 -11.21
CA ILE A 139 4.12 14.75 -9.97
C ILE A 139 3.43 16.08 -9.66
N THR A 140 4.15 17.20 -9.72
CA THR A 140 3.61 18.54 -9.47
C THR A 140 2.45 18.86 -10.41
N LYS A 141 2.62 18.64 -11.72
CA LYS A 141 1.54 18.83 -12.71
C LYS A 141 0.34 17.93 -12.45
N ALA A 142 0.56 16.68 -12.06
CA ALA A 142 -0.54 15.77 -11.74
C ALA A 142 -1.31 16.27 -10.49
N VAL A 143 -0.60 16.76 -9.47
CA VAL A 143 -1.21 17.35 -8.27
C VAL A 143 -1.96 18.64 -8.59
N GLU A 144 -1.42 19.51 -9.45
CA GLU A 144 -2.13 20.70 -9.93
C GLU A 144 -3.45 20.32 -10.64
N GLN A 145 -3.43 19.27 -11.45
CA GLN A 145 -4.62 18.75 -12.12
C GLN A 145 -5.68 18.23 -11.12
N LEU A 146 -5.27 17.69 -9.96
CA LEU A 146 -6.20 17.29 -8.90
C LEU A 146 -6.98 18.49 -8.31
N GLY A 147 -6.40 19.68 -8.37
CA GLY A 147 -7.03 20.94 -7.94
C GLY A 147 -7.87 21.62 -9.02
N ALA A 148 -7.95 21.08 -10.24
CA ALA A 148 -8.61 21.76 -11.34
C ALA A 148 -10.11 22.00 -11.11
N GLU A 149 -10.57 23.20 -11.43
CA GLU A 149 -11.97 23.64 -11.34
C GLU A 149 -12.42 24.18 -12.70
N LYS A 150 -13.72 24.11 -12.98
CA LYS A 150 -14.36 24.66 -14.18
C LYS A 150 -15.51 25.56 -13.77
N THR A 151 -15.59 26.73 -14.40
CA THR A 151 -16.71 27.66 -14.22
C THR A 151 -17.81 27.27 -15.19
N ILE A 152 -18.99 26.94 -14.64
CA ILE A 152 -20.16 26.58 -15.43
C ILE A 152 -21.19 27.70 -15.29
N LYS A 153 -21.72 28.12 -16.44
CA LYS A 153 -22.80 29.11 -16.53
C LYS A 153 -24.12 28.40 -16.35
N ARG A 154 -24.73 28.50 -15.18
CA ARG A 154 -26.05 27.93 -14.88
C ARG A 154 -27.12 29.02 -15.00
N VAL A 155 -28.15 28.78 -15.80
CA VAL A 155 -29.28 29.71 -15.92
C VAL A 155 -30.22 29.44 -14.74
N ILE A 156 -30.33 30.39 -13.80
CA ILE A 156 -31.21 30.23 -12.62
C ILE A 156 -32.65 30.69 -12.92
N GLY A 157 -32.84 31.51 -13.97
CA GLY A 157 -34.15 32.04 -14.33
C GLY A 157 -34.03 33.13 -15.39
N ASN A 158 -35.14 33.82 -15.65
CA ASN A 158 -35.18 34.98 -16.53
C ASN A 158 -35.37 36.24 -15.68
N GLU A 159 -34.74 37.36 -16.07
CA GLU A 159 -34.99 38.66 -15.43
C GLU A 159 -36.49 38.99 -15.48
N ALA A 160 -37.08 39.32 -14.34
CA ALA A 160 -38.41 39.91 -14.31
C ALA A 160 -38.31 41.32 -14.90
N SER A 161 -39.04 41.58 -15.99
CA SER A 161 -39.00 42.86 -16.68
C SER A 161 -39.61 43.98 -15.81
N GLU A 162 -38.77 44.77 -15.17
CA GLU A 162 -39.13 46.05 -14.55
C GLU A 162 -39.10 47.18 -15.59
N ALA A 163 -40.05 47.22 -16.54
CA ALA A 163 -40.27 48.42 -17.36
C ALA A 163 -41.70 48.49 -17.93
N GLY A 164 -42.31 49.66 -17.77
CA GLY A 164 -43.73 49.91 -17.97
C GLY A 164 -44.28 49.81 -19.41
N SER A 165 -45.60 49.65 -19.45
CA SER A 165 -46.50 49.42 -20.58
C SER A 165 -46.54 47.99 -21.13
N ALA A 166 -47.76 47.47 -21.33
CA ALA A 166 -48.04 46.10 -21.76
C ALA A 166 -47.44 45.75 -23.14
N LEU A 167 -47.21 46.75 -23.99
CA LEU A 167 -46.60 46.57 -25.31
C LEU A 167 -45.12 46.18 -25.22
N SER A 168 -44.39 46.74 -24.23
CA SER A 168 -42.98 46.42 -23.97
C SER A 168 -42.80 44.98 -23.48
N GLN A 169 -43.77 44.45 -22.71
CA GLN A 169 -43.75 43.06 -22.23
C GLN A 169 -44.02 42.03 -23.35
N MET A 170 -44.84 42.36 -24.35
CA MET A 170 -45.11 41.44 -25.48
C MET A 170 -43.93 41.34 -26.48
N LEU A 171 -43.07 42.36 -26.52
CA LEU A 171 -41.93 42.43 -27.45
C LEU A 171 -40.57 42.10 -26.80
N ALA A 172 -40.49 42.06 -25.46
CA ALA A 172 -39.26 41.76 -24.75
C ALA A 172 -38.98 40.25 -24.72
N THR A 173 -37.86 39.83 -25.32
CA THR A 173 -37.31 38.49 -25.06
C THR A 173 -36.74 38.45 -23.64
N PRO A 174 -37.18 37.50 -22.79
CA PRO A 174 -36.67 37.43 -21.43
C PRO A 174 -35.17 37.12 -21.44
N LYS A 175 -34.36 37.98 -20.80
CA LYS A 175 -32.92 37.75 -20.65
C LYS A 175 -32.68 36.70 -19.57
N PRO A 176 -31.95 35.60 -19.85
CA PRO A 176 -31.60 34.61 -18.84
C PRO A 176 -30.61 35.21 -17.84
N VAL A 177 -30.89 35.07 -16.55
CA VAL A 177 -29.97 35.34 -15.45
C VAL A 177 -29.01 34.16 -15.36
N ILE A 178 -27.74 34.44 -15.63
CA ILE A 178 -26.67 33.44 -15.63
C ILE A 178 -25.87 33.57 -14.33
N GLU A 179 -25.83 32.50 -13.55
CA GLU A 179 -24.90 32.35 -12.43
C GLU A 179 -23.64 31.64 -12.90
N GLU A 180 -22.48 32.16 -12.54
CA GLU A 180 -21.21 31.46 -12.73
C GLU A 180 -20.92 30.67 -11.46
N VAL A 181 -21.10 29.35 -11.52
CA VAL A 181 -20.80 28.43 -10.42
C VAL A 181 -19.49 27.71 -10.72
N THR A 182 -18.57 27.73 -9.76
CA THR A 182 -17.31 27.00 -9.85
C THR A 182 -17.49 25.57 -9.34
N GLU A 183 -17.23 24.59 -10.21
CA GLU A 183 -17.34 23.17 -9.89
C GLU A 183 -16.00 22.44 -10.16
N PRO A 184 -15.70 21.33 -9.47
CA PRO A 184 -14.55 20.47 -9.77
C PRO A 184 -14.50 20.03 -11.23
N ASN A 185 -13.34 20.21 -11.89
CA ASN A 185 -13.14 19.72 -13.25
C ASN A 185 -12.74 18.24 -13.23
N ILE A 186 -13.75 17.37 -13.20
CA ILE A 186 -13.59 15.92 -13.04
C ILE A 186 -12.70 15.32 -14.13
N GLU A 187 -12.83 15.78 -15.38
CA GLU A 187 -12.08 15.24 -16.51
C GLU A 187 -10.57 15.46 -16.34
N VAL A 188 -10.17 16.66 -15.90
CA VAL A 188 -8.77 17.00 -15.62
C VAL A 188 -8.26 16.29 -14.38
N ARG A 189 -9.07 16.19 -13.32
CA ARG A 189 -8.72 15.50 -12.08
C ARG A 189 -8.45 14.01 -12.31
N ILE A 190 -9.29 13.33 -13.09
CA ILE A 190 -9.08 11.92 -13.47
C ILE A 190 -7.79 11.78 -14.30
N GLY A 191 -7.48 12.73 -15.18
CA GLY A 191 -6.20 12.78 -15.90
C GLY A 191 -4.99 12.82 -14.95
N GLY A 192 -5.05 13.66 -13.92
CA GLY A 192 -4.02 13.75 -12.88
C GLY A 192 -3.89 12.44 -12.07
N LEU A 193 -5.02 11.84 -11.69
CA LEU A 193 -5.05 10.55 -11.00
C LEU A 193 -4.42 9.41 -11.83
N LEU A 194 -4.72 9.34 -13.13
CA LEU A 194 -4.10 8.36 -14.05
C LEU A 194 -2.59 8.60 -14.21
N ALA A 195 -2.16 9.85 -14.25
CA ALA A 195 -0.74 10.19 -14.31
C ALA A 195 -0.01 9.72 -13.04
N LEU A 196 -0.61 9.93 -11.87
CA LEU A 196 -0.12 9.44 -10.58
C LEU A 196 -0.07 7.91 -10.53
N GLU A 197 -1.13 7.21 -10.94
CA GLU A 197 -1.15 5.73 -11.01
C GLU A 197 0.03 5.22 -11.86
N ARG A 198 0.26 5.83 -13.03
CA ARG A 198 1.37 5.48 -13.90
C ARG A 198 2.72 5.72 -13.25
N ILE A 199 2.94 6.89 -12.64
CA ILE A 199 4.19 7.20 -11.93
C ILE A 199 4.44 6.18 -10.81
N SER A 200 3.39 5.83 -10.06
CA SER A 200 3.46 4.86 -8.96
C SER A 200 3.87 3.46 -9.44
N ARG A 201 3.36 3.02 -10.60
CA ARG A 201 3.75 1.75 -11.22
C ARG A 201 5.17 1.79 -11.78
N ASP A 202 5.48 2.80 -12.59
CA ASP A 202 6.79 2.99 -13.21
C ASP A 202 7.89 3.07 -12.13
N SER A 203 7.60 3.71 -10.99
CA SER A 203 8.56 3.83 -9.89
C SER A 203 8.99 2.48 -9.31
N ILE A 204 8.07 1.51 -9.21
CA ILE A 204 8.42 0.16 -8.73
C ILE A 204 9.24 -0.60 -9.77
N THR A 205 8.88 -0.47 -11.04
CA THR A 205 9.55 -1.16 -12.15
C THR A 205 10.97 -0.66 -12.39
N TYR A 206 11.19 0.67 -12.37
CA TYR A 206 12.45 1.28 -12.79
C TYR A 206 13.25 1.88 -11.62
N ASP A 207 12.58 2.43 -10.61
CA ASP A 207 13.19 3.24 -9.54
C ASP A 207 13.11 2.60 -8.14
N ARG A 208 12.90 1.28 -8.09
CA ARG A 208 12.83 0.49 -6.85
C ARG A 208 11.80 1.02 -5.83
N GLY A 209 10.75 1.69 -6.30
CA GLY A 209 9.64 2.20 -5.49
C GLY A 209 9.88 3.57 -4.85
N ARG A 210 10.86 4.35 -5.33
CA ARG A 210 11.22 5.68 -4.80
C ARG A 210 10.01 6.60 -4.57
N ASP A 211 9.14 6.72 -5.56
CA ASP A 211 8.05 7.71 -5.59
C ASP A 211 6.69 7.07 -5.30
N HIS A 212 6.60 5.73 -5.32
CA HIS A 212 5.37 4.99 -5.09
C HIS A 212 4.71 5.38 -3.76
N LEU A 213 5.47 5.45 -2.66
CA LEU A 213 4.94 5.82 -1.34
C LEU A 213 4.39 7.25 -1.32
N LEU A 214 5.11 8.21 -1.92
CA LEU A 214 4.67 9.60 -2.03
C LEU A 214 3.37 9.70 -2.84
N VAL A 215 3.25 8.96 -3.94
CA VAL A 215 2.02 8.93 -4.73
C VAL A 215 0.85 8.36 -3.92
N MET A 216 1.09 7.30 -3.14
CA MET A 216 0.05 6.73 -2.26
C MET A 216 -0.40 7.74 -1.20
N ASP A 217 0.52 8.51 -0.63
CA ASP A 217 0.19 9.60 0.30
C ASP A 217 -0.67 10.68 -0.36
N ILE A 218 -0.31 11.09 -1.58
CA ILE A 218 -1.08 12.08 -2.35
C ILE A 218 -2.50 11.57 -2.63
N LEU A 219 -2.65 10.32 -3.07
CA LEU A 219 -3.94 9.71 -3.35
C LEU A 219 -4.80 9.57 -2.08
N CYS A 220 -4.20 9.12 -0.98
CA CYS A 220 -4.89 9.03 0.31
C CYS A 220 -5.32 10.41 0.82
N ALA A 221 -4.42 11.40 0.81
CA ALA A 221 -4.71 12.77 1.22
C ALA A 221 -5.81 13.40 0.35
N TYR A 222 -5.80 13.11 -0.95
CA TYR A 222 -6.84 13.57 -1.87
C TYR A 222 -8.23 13.05 -1.46
N VAL A 223 -8.37 11.74 -1.20
CA VAL A 223 -9.63 11.14 -0.77
C VAL A 223 -10.05 11.69 0.59
N CYS A 224 -9.15 11.71 1.58
CA CYS A 224 -9.44 12.18 2.93
C CYS A 224 -9.89 13.65 2.97
N ASN A 225 -9.27 14.52 2.15
CA ASN A 225 -9.60 15.95 2.13
C ASN A 225 -10.85 16.28 1.30
N ASN A 226 -11.15 15.50 0.26
CA ASN A 226 -12.34 15.71 -0.58
C ASN A 226 -13.57 14.94 -0.06
N SER A 227 -13.38 14.00 0.85
CA SER A 227 -14.46 13.22 1.50
C SER A 227 -14.22 13.07 3.00
N PRO A 228 -14.17 14.17 3.78
CA PRO A 228 -13.91 14.09 5.21
C PRO A 228 -15.11 13.46 5.94
N LEU A 229 -14.87 12.85 7.10
CA LEU A 229 -15.92 12.29 7.96
C LEU A 229 -17.10 13.25 8.22
N SER A 230 -16.85 14.56 8.27
CA SER A 230 -17.88 15.58 8.54
C SER A 230 -18.95 15.70 7.46
N THR A 231 -18.72 15.20 6.25
CA THR A 231 -19.73 15.18 5.18
C THR A 231 -20.60 13.92 5.19
N ALA A 232 -20.32 12.96 6.07
CA ALA A 232 -21.08 11.72 6.15
C ALA A 232 -22.50 11.98 6.67
N GLU A 233 -23.49 11.40 6.00
CA GLU A 233 -24.87 11.48 6.45
C GLU A 233 -25.12 10.48 7.59
N GLU A 234 -25.83 10.91 8.62
CA GLU A 234 -26.27 10.04 9.71
C GLU A 234 -27.45 9.19 9.24
N VAL A 235 -27.20 7.88 9.16
CA VAL A 235 -28.14 6.87 8.67
C VAL A 235 -28.96 6.26 9.79
N ALA A 236 -28.33 6.03 10.95
CA ALA A 236 -28.95 5.43 12.11
C ALA A 236 -28.77 6.39 13.29
N GLU A 237 -29.84 7.10 13.67
CA GLU A 237 -29.85 7.79 14.96
C GLU A 237 -29.82 6.74 16.07
N GLY A 238 -28.72 6.73 16.81
CA GLY A 238 -28.64 6.05 18.09
C GLY A 238 -28.56 4.53 18.03
N ARG A 239 -27.71 3.91 17.20
CA ARG A 239 -27.19 2.58 17.59
C ARG A 239 -25.69 2.57 17.82
N PHE A 240 -24.80 2.68 16.84
CA PHE A 240 -23.37 2.49 17.17
C PHE A 240 -22.42 3.55 16.59
N ILE A 241 -21.80 4.25 17.55
CA ILE A 241 -20.43 4.80 17.58
C ILE A 241 -20.19 6.15 16.87
N ARG A 242 -20.36 7.24 17.65
CA ARG A 242 -19.38 8.33 17.70
C ARG A 242 -18.29 7.90 18.70
N LEU A 243 -17.09 7.54 18.25
CA LEU A 243 -15.92 7.54 19.13
C LEU A 243 -15.53 9.00 19.36
N LYS A 244 -15.84 9.56 20.54
CA LYS A 244 -15.15 10.75 21.02
C LYS A 244 -14.25 10.30 22.17
N ASN A 245 -12.94 10.33 21.95
CA ASN A 245 -11.91 10.03 22.96
C ASN A 245 -11.98 8.59 23.53
N ASN A 246 -12.06 7.55 22.70
CA ASN A 246 -11.99 6.14 23.16
C ASN A 246 -13.07 5.69 24.17
N HIS A 247 -14.14 6.46 24.38
CA HIS A 247 -15.25 6.06 25.25
C HIS A 247 -16.47 5.68 24.42
N VAL A 248 -17.03 4.50 24.70
CA VAL A 248 -18.33 4.04 24.19
C VAL A 248 -19.41 4.97 24.75
N ILE A 249 -20.10 5.71 23.88
CA ILE A 249 -21.06 6.76 24.30
C ILE A 249 -22.36 6.19 24.88
N SER A 250 -22.75 4.98 24.48
CA SER A 250 -23.98 4.34 24.94
C SER A 250 -23.91 2.84 24.69
N ASN A 251 -24.32 2.03 25.66
CA ASN A 251 -24.51 0.60 25.45
C ASN A 251 -25.66 0.44 24.44
N PRO A 252 -25.54 -0.46 23.45
CA PRO A 252 -26.65 -0.84 22.57
C PRO A 252 -28.04 -0.92 23.17
N ASP A 253 -28.08 -1.36 24.42
CA ASP A 253 -29.28 -1.64 25.18
C ASP A 253 -30.01 -0.38 25.66
N ASP A 254 -29.32 0.76 25.75
CA ASP A 254 -29.88 2.03 26.26
C ASP A 254 -30.50 2.88 25.16
N LEU A 255 -30.37 2.44 23.91
CA LEU A 255 -30.78 3.20 22.77
C LEU A 255 -32.24 2.88 22.43
N PRO A 256 -33.11 3.90 22.35
CA PRO A 256 -34.49 3.67 21.99
C PRO A 256 -34.52 2.92 20.66
N GLU A 257 -35.34 1.87 20.54
CA GLU A 257 -35.65 1.22 19.26
C GLU A 257 -35.99 2.36 18.30
N SER A 258 -35.04 2.75 17.45
CA SER A 258 -35.23 3.89 16.57
C SER A 258 -36.52 3.60 15.83
N LYS A 259 -37.48 4.52 15.99
CA LYS A 259 -38.79 4.45 15.40
C LYS A 259 -38.54 4.30 13.91
N TYR A 260 -38.64 3.08 13.38
CA TYR A 260 -38.08 2.64 12.10
C TYR A 260 -38.42 3.61 10.95
N THR A 261 -37.65 4.68 10.80
CA THR A 261 -37.36 5.29 9.50
C THR A 261 -36.44 4.30 8.85
N ASP A 262 -36.95 3.65 7.81
CA ASP A 262 -36.32 2.54 7.12
C ASP A 262 -34.84 2.82 6.82
N ILE A 263 -33.94 2.28 7.66
CA ILE A 263 -32.47 2.33 7.45
C ILE A 263 -32.15 1.82 6.04
N HIS A 264 -32.98 0.93 5.50
CA HIS A 264 -32.84 0.43 4.15
C HIS A 264 -33.00 1.55 3.13
N LYS A 265 -34.07 2.33 3.24
CA LYS A 265 -34.33 3.45 2.34
C LYS A 265 -33.26 4.54 2.47
N ARG A 266 -32.87 4.90 3.69
CA ARG A 266 -31.97 6.03 3.93
C ARG A 266 -30.58 5.80 3.34
N VAL A 267 -30.01 4.60 3.45
CA VAL A 267 -28.70 4.31 2.81
C VAL A 267 -28.76 4.39 1.29
N PHE A 268 -29.87 4.01 0.66
CA PHE A 268 -30.02 4.14 -0.79
C PHE A 268 -30.27 5.59 -1.25
N GLU A 269 -30.66 6.50 -0.36
CA GLU A 269 -30.81 7.93 -0.63
C GLU A 269 -29.48 8.68 -0.64
N ILE A 270 -28.48 8.23 0.13
CA ILE A 270 -27.13 8.84 0.16
C ILE A 270 -26.53 8.81 -1.25
N PRO A 271 -25.94 9.88 -1.79
CA PRO A 271 -25.28 9.82 -3.10
C PRO A 271 -24.00 8.97 -3.04
N SER A 272 -23.68 8.28 -4.14
CA SER A 272 -22.35 7.66 -4.29
C SER A 272 -21.24 8.73 -4.28
N PRO A 273 -20.00 8.37 -3.89
CA PRO A 273 -18.89 9.33 -3.88
C PRO A 273 -18.69 9.98 -5.25
N ARG A 274 -18.20 11.23 -5.25
CA ARG A 274 -17.84 11.94 -6.48
C ARG A 274 -16.91 11.09 -7.34
N SER A 275 -17.06 11.17 -8.66
CA SER A 275 -16.42 10.25 -9.61
C SER A 275 -14.89 10.23 -9.54
N ASP A 276 -14.24 11.35 -9.26
CA ASP A 276 -12.80 11.46 -9.02
C ASP A 276 -12.36 10.75 -7.72
N ILE A 277 -13.13 10.88 -6.63
CA ILE A 277 -12.90 10.19 -5.35
C ILE A 277 -13.08 8.69 -5.53
N ALA A 278 -14.17 8.26 -6.17
CA ALA A 278 -14.41 6.86 -6.50
C ALA A 278 -13.29 6.27 -7.38
N PHE A 279 -12.77 7.07 -8.33
CA PHE A 279 -11.65 6.66 -9.17
C PHE A 279 -10.34 6.55 -8.39
N ALA A 280 -10.06 7.48 -7.47
CA ALA A 280 -8.89 7.42 -6.59
C ALA A 280 -8.92 6.16 -5.69
N ILE A 281 -10.08 5.84 -5.12
CA ILE A 281 -10.29 4.59 -4.37
C ILE A 281 -9.97 3.38 -5.25
N LYS A 282 -10.48 3.36 -6.49
CA LYS A 282 -10.20 2.28 -7.45
C LYS A 282 -8.73 2.14 -7.80
N ILE A 283 -7.98 3.25 -7.91
CA ILE A 283 -6.52 3.21 -8.11
C ILE A 283 -5.82 2.56 -6.91
N LEU A 284 -6.22 2.91 -5.69
CA LEU A 284 -5.69 2.30 -4.47
C LEU A 284 -5.98 0.79 -4.43
N GLY A 285 -7.13 0.34 -4.94
CA GLY A 285 -7.45 -1.08 -5.09
C GLY A 285 -6.72 -1.81 -6.23
N ARG A 286 -6.04 -1.10 -7.14
CA ARG A 286 -5.32 -1.68 -8.29
C ARG A 286 -3.81 -1.84 -8.06
N ARG A 287 -3.39 -1.76 -6.79
CA ARG A 287 -1.98 -1.91 -6.41
C ARG A 287 -1.53 -3.34 -6.69
N THR A 288 -0.32 -3.50 -7.22
CA THR A 288 0.26 -4.82 -7.48
C THR A 288 0.83 -5.45 -6.21
N PRO A 289 1.03 -6.78 -6.16
CA PRO A 289 1.67 -7.43 -5.02
C PRO A 289 3.07 -6.88 -4.70
N GLU A 290 3.83 -6.44 -5.72
CA GLU A 290 5.15 -5.82 -5.53
C GLU A 290 5.06 -4.44 -4.87
N GLN A 291 4.02 -3.66 -5.20
CA GLN A 291 3.71 -2.38 -4.56
C GLN A 291 3.40 -2.61 -3.08
N ILE A 292 2.45 -3.50 -2.78
CA ILE A 292 2.06 -3.84 -1.40
C ILE A 292 3.28 -4.36 -0.59
N LEU A 293 4.12 -5.20 -1.20
CA LEU A 293 5.35 -5.67 -0.55
C LEU A 293 6.37 -4.53 -0.33
N HIS A 294 6.45 -3.57 -1.25
CA HIS A 294 7.31 -2.40 -1.09
C HIS A 294 6.84 -1.51 0.07
N GLU A 295 5.54 -1.24 0.18
CA GLU A 295 4.94 -0.51 1.31
C GLU A 295 5.26 -1.19 2.64
N ARG A 296 5.02 -2.50 2.74
CA ARG A 296 5.30 -3.29 3.95
C ARG A 296 6.78 -3.27 4.35
N ARG A 297 7.71 -3.31 3.39
CA ARG A 297 9.15 -3.23 3.68
C ARG A 297 9.57 -1.90 4.29
N HIS A 298 8.78 -0.85 4.08
CA HIS A 298 9.03 0.49 4.60
C HIS A 298 8.12 0.83 5.80
N ASP A 299 7.41 -0.16 6.36
CA ASP A 299 6.41 0.03 7.42
C ASP A 299 5.36 1.10 7.07
N TYR A 300 5.08 1.23 5.77
CA TYR A 300 4.12 2.19 5.26
C TYR A 300 2.74 1.55 5.17
N ARG A 301 1.72 2.25 5.68
CA ARG A 301 0.32 1.85 5.62
C ARG A 301 -0.49 3.00 5.01
N PRO A 302 -1.00 2.86 3.78
CA PRO A 302 -1.92 3.84 3.21
C PRO A 302 -3.18 3.96 4.08
N THR A 303 -3.71 5.17 4.20
CA THR A 303 -4.79 5.47 5.15
C THR A 303 -5.92 6.26 4.52
N LEU A 304 -7.14 5.72 4.61
CA LEU A 304 -8.41 6.41 4.35
C LEU A 304 -9.20 6.60 5.67
N SER A 305 -8.47 6.68 6.78
CA SER A 305 -9.04 6.84 8.12
C SER A 305 -9.86 8.13 8.20
N ARG A 306 -10.97 8.11 8.95
CA ARG A 306 -11.88 9.25 9.13
C ARG A 306 -12.35 9.90 7.83
N SER A 307 -12.59 9.07 6.82
CA SER A 307 -13.18 9.50 5.54
C SER A 307 -14.64 9.08 5.44
N ASN A 308 -15.41 9.86 4.69
CA ASN A 308 -16.73 9.47 4.20
C ASN A 308 -16.56 8.61 2.94
N LEU A 309 -16.82 7.31 3.09
CA LEU A 309 -16.74 6.28 2.05
C LEU A 309 -18.12 5.62 1.87
N GLN A 310 -19.20 6.33 2.22
CA GLN A 310 -20.57 5.85 2.06
C GLN A 310 -20.85 5.52 0.60
N ARG A 311 -21.44 4.35 0.35
CA ARG A 311 -21.73 3.82 -0.99
C ARG A 311 -20.52 3.77 -1.95
N ALA A 312 -19.30 3.79 -1.42
CA ALA A 312 -18.10 3.64 -2.24
C ALA A 312 -18.02 2.23 -2.82
N ASP A 313 -17.43 2.12 -4.02
CA ASP A 313 -17.23 0.86 -4.71
C ASP A 313 -15.78 0.40 -4.56
N PHE A 314 -15.60 -0.66 -3.76
CA PHE A 314 -14.34 -1.38 -3.54
C PHE A 314 -14.29 -2.71 -4.30
N THR A 315 -15.26 -2.98 -5.19
CA THR A 315 -15.39 -4.26 -5.88
C THR A 315 -14.11 -4.62 -6.65
N ASP A 316 -13.68 -5.89 -6.56
CA ASP A 316 -12.49 -6.44 -7.23
C ASP A 316 -11.13 -5.80 -6.86
N GLY A 317 -11.07 -4.95 -5.82
CA GLY A 317 -9.84 -4.26 -5.44
C GLY A 317 -9.04 -4.95 -4.34
N ASP A 318 -7.72 -4.77 -4.36
CA ASP A 318 -6.80 -5.15 -3.29
C ASP A 318 -6.47 -3.95 -2.38
N TYR A 319 -7.19 -3.89 -1.27
CA TYR A 319 -7.03 -2.89 -0.21
C TYR A 319 -6.24 -3.44 0.97
N SER A 320 -5.57 -4.60 0.81
CA SER A 320 -4.85 -5.23 1.90
C SER A 320 -3.82 -4.29 2.52
N TYR A 321 -3.61 -4.48 3.82
CA TYR A 321 -2.74 -3.67 4.67
C TYR A 321 -3.11 -2.20 4.86
N MET A 322 -4.22 -1.69 4.30
CA MET A 322 -4.66 -0.29 4.47
C MET A 322 -5.32 0.00 5.81
N SER A 323 -5.40 1.28 6.19
CA SER A 323 -6.15 1.76 7.35
C SER A 323 -7.44 2.46 6.95
N PHE A 324 -8.55 2.01 7.51
CA PHE A 324 -9.91 2.55 7.39
C PHE A 324 -10.44 2.98 8.77
N PHE A 325 -9.55 3.31 9.70
CA PHE A 325 -9.85 3.66 11.09
C PHE A 325 -10.93 4.76 11.17
N GLU A 326 -12.01 4.50 11.90
CA GLU A 326 -13.15 5.42 12.10
C GLU A 326 -13.76 5.96 10.77
N SER A 327 -13.65 5.21 9.67
CA SER A 327 -14.27 5.59 8.39
C SER A 327 -15.74 5.16 8.30
N ARG A 328 -16.52 5.90 7.50
CA ARG A 328 -17.94 5.65 7.26
C ARG A 328 -18.10 4.93 5.92
N MET A 329 -18.58 3.70 5.92
CA MET A 329 -18.69 2.83 4.75
C MET A 329 -20.11 2.28 4.58
N GLU A 330 -21.13 3.02 5.03
CA GLU A 330 -22.52 2.56 4.91
C GLU A 330 -22.91 2.31 3.46
N GLY A 331 -23.48 1.13 3.19
CA GLY A 331 -23.88 0.74 1.84
C GLY A 331 -22.72 0.57 0.85
N ALA A 332 -21.47 0.49 1.31
CA ALA A 332 -20.33 0.27 0.43
C ALA A 332 -20.39 -1.11 -0.25
N TYR A 333 -19.87 -1.19 -1.46
CA TYR A 333 -19.76 -2.43 -2.23
C TYR A 333 -18.34 -2.98 -2.06
N LEU A 334 -18.18 -4.14 -1.43
CA LEU A 334 -16.89 -4.77 -1.14
C LEU A 334 -16.77 -6.15 -1.82
N ASN A 335 -17.58 -6.42 -2.85
CA ASN A 335 -17.64 -7.71 -3.50
C ASN A 335 -16.28 -8.12 -4.09
N ARG A 336 -15.82 -9.34 -3.81
CA ARG A 336 -14.52 -9.88 -4.28
C ARG A 336 -13.32 -9.01 -3.93
N ALA A 337 -13.46 -8.11 -2.94
CA ALA A 337 -12.39 -7.24 -2.50
C ALA A 337 -11.50 -7.93 -1.45
N ASN A 338 -10.22 -7.58 -1.45
CA ASN A 338 -9.27 -8.04 -0.45
C ASN A 338 -9.03 -6.92 0.59
N PHE A 339 -9.51 -7.14 1.81
CA PHE A 339 -9.30 -6.30 3.00
C PHE A 339 -8.42 -7.00 4.04
N SER A 340 -7.62 -7.99 3.63
CA SER A 340 -6.73 -8.70 4.54
C SER A 340 -5.74 -7.75 5.23
N HIS A 341 -5.47 -8.00 6.51
CA HIS A 341 -4.61 -7.17 7.36
C HIS A 341 -5.01 -5.69 7.48
N CYS A 342 -6.23 -5.31 7.09
CA CYS A 342 -6.70 -3.94 7.22
C CYS A 342 -6.94 -3.54 8.68
N ASN A 343 -6.84 -2.24 8.95
CA ASN A 343 -7.34 -1.67 10.19
C ASN A 343 -8.72 -1.06 9.97
N LEU A 344 -9.78 -1.76 10.36
CA LEU A 344 -11.17 -1.30 10.29
C LEU A 344 -11.71 -0.88 11.68
N THR A 345 -10.81 -0.60 12.63
CA THR A 345 -11.21 -0.24 14.00
C THR A 345 -12.12 0.99 13.99
N GLY A 346 -13.32 0.87 14.57
CA GLY A 346 -14.34 1.92 14.61
C GLY A 346 -14.98 2.24 13.26
N ALA A 347 -14.71 1.46 12.21
CA ALA A 347 -15.35 1.66 10.91
C ALA A 347 -16.82 1.22 10.95
N VAL A 348 -17.68 1.91 10.19
CA VAL A 348 -19.11 1.60 10.11
C VAL A 348 -19.43 1.07 8.72
N VAL A 349 -19.76 -0.21 8.63
CA VAL A 349 -19.99 -0.95 7.38
C VAL A 349 -21.46 -1.41 7.31
N THR A 350 -22.37 -0.64 7.92
CA THR A 350 -23.80 -0.96 7.96
C THR A 350 -24.35 -1.08 6.54
N ARG A 351 -25.08 -2.16 6.24
CA ARG A 351 -25.55 -2.49 4.89
C ARG A 351 -24.48 -2.62 3.81
N GLY A 352 -23.22 -2.80 4.18
CA GLY A 352 -22.18 -3.15 3.22
C GLY A 352 -22.50 -4.47 2.51
N ILE A 353 -22.09 -4.59 1.26
CA ILE A 353 -22.25 -5.83 0.48
C ILE A 353 -20.86 -6.46 0.33
N LEU A 354 -20.62 -7.54 1.07
CA LEU A 354 -19.32 -8.22 1.20
C LEU A 354 -19.36 -9.62 0.58
N SER A 355 -19.83 -9.77 -0.66
CA SER A 355 -19.88 -11.09 -1.29
C SER A 355 -18.48 -11.51 -1.76
N ASN A 356 -18.00 -12.68 -1.34
CA ASN A 356 -16.65 -13.19 -1.65
C ASN A 356 -15.52 -12.25 -1.19
N THR A 357 -15.70 -11.52 -0.10
CA THR A 357 -14.70 -10.59 0.44
C THR A 357 -13.73 -11.30 1.39
N THR A 358 -12.45 -10.98 1.31
CA THR A 358 -11.43 -11.47 2.25
C THR A 358 -11.15 -10.42 3.32
N LEU A 359 -11.48 -10.69 4.58
CA LEU A 359 -11.18 -9.84 5.74
C LEU A 359 -10.07 -10.44 6.62
N ASP A 360 -9.39 -11.49 6.17
CA ASP A 360 -8.42 -12.24 6.95
C ASP A 360 -7.37 -11.37 7.65
N PHE A 361 -7.12 -11.64 8.93
CA PHE A 361 -6.18 -10.90 9.78
C PHE A 361 -6.52 -9.40 9.96
N ALA A 362 -7.73 -8.95 9.60
CA ALA A 362 -8.14 -7.58 9.82
C ALA A 362 -8.38 -7.28 11.32
N LYS A 363 -8.20 -6.02 11.69
CA LYS A 363 -8.57 -5.49 13.01
C LYS A 363 -9.99 -4.93 12.92
N LEU A 364 -10.94 -5.59 13.58
CA LEU A 364 -12.38 -5.30 13.51
C LEU A 364 -12.92 -4.74 14.84
N HIS A 365 -12.06 -4.18 15.69
CA HIS A 365 -12.47 -3.63 16.97
C HIS A 365 -13.48 -2.50 16.79
N HIS A 366 -14.61 -2.54 17.50
CA HIS A 366 -15.66 -1.53 17.41
C HIS A 366 -16.21 -1.33 15.98
N THR A 367 -16.03 -2.30 15.09
CA THR A 367 -16.59 -2.25 13.73
C THR A 367 -18.06 -2.66 13.75
N ASP A 368 -18.89 -1.97 12.97
CA ASP A 368 -20.32 -2.28 12.84
C ASP A 368 -20.65 -2.86 11.46
N PHE A 369 -21.07 -4.11 11.43
CA PHE A 369 -21.55 -4.84 10.25
C PHE A 369 -23.08 -5.03 10.25
N SER A 370 -23.82 -4.21 11.01
CA SER A 370 -25.28 -4.34 11.11
C SER A 370 -25.95 -4.22 9.73
N HIS A 371 -26.92 -5.09 9.46
CA HIS A 371 -27.60 -5.20 8.16
C HIS A 371 -26.69 -5.46 6.95
N ALA A 372 -25.40 -5.77 7.14
CA ALA A 372 -24.49 -6.09 6.05
C ALA A 372 -24.77 -7.50 5.48
N GLN A 373 -24.22 -7.76 4.30
CA GLN A 373 -24.30 -9.06 3.63
C GLN A 373 -22.91 -9.67 3.52
N LEU A 374 -22.64 -10.71 4.31
CA LEU A 374 -21.41 -11.49 4.33
C LEU A 374 -21.69 -12.83 3.66
N ASN A 375 -21.64 -12.84 2.33
CA ASN A 375 -21.92 -14.03 1.53
C ASN A 375 -20.60 -14.61 1.01
N ALA A 376 -20.28 -15.86 1.37
CA ALA A 376 -19.04 -16.53 1.00
C ALA A 376 -17.77 -15.71 1.34
N SER A 377 -17.82 -14.93 2.42
CA SER A 377 -16.70 -14.11 2.88
C SER A 377 -15.75 -14.93 3.77
N SER A 378 -14.53 -14.44 3.95
CA SER A 378 -13.56 -15.04 4.86
C SER A 378 -13.16 -14.05 5.95
N LEU A 379 -13.27 -14.48 7.22
CA LEU A 379 -12.83 -13.74 8.40
C LEU A 379 -11.88 -14.62 9.23
N VAL A 380 -10.74 -14.98 8.64
CA VAL A 380 -9.74 -15.83 9.29
C VAL A 380 -8.84 -15.01 10.19
N LYS A 381 -8.67 -15.42 11.45
CA LYS A 381 -7.75 -14.84 12.45
C LYS A 381 -7.87 -13.32 12.57
N CYS A 382 -9.08 -12.80 12.42
CA CYS A 382 -9.37 -11.40 12.68
C CYS A 382 -9.35 -11.13 14.18
N SER A 383 -9.05 -9.89 14.54
CA SER A 383 -9.13 -9.46 15.94
C SER A 383 -10.43 -8.72 16.18
N TYR A 384 -11.23 -9.23 17.12
CA TYR A 384 -12.56 -8.72 17.43
C TYR A 384 -12.58 -8.13 18.84
N SER A 385 -13.07 -6.91 19.01
CA SER A 385 -13.42 -6.41 20.34
C SER A 385 -14.58 -5.46 20.18
N CYS A 386 -15.73 -5.78 20.80
CA CYS A 386 -16.96 -5.01 20.62
C CYS A 386 -17.37 -4.86 19.15
N THR A 387 -17.17 -5.90 18.33
CA THR A 387 -17.63 -5.93 16.93
C THR A 387 -19.11 -6.30 16.87
N TYR A 388 -19.90 -5.62 16.03
CA TYR A 388 -21.36 -5.80 15.97
C TYR A 388 -21.82 -6.41 14.66
N PHE A 389 -22.71 -7.39 14.75
CA PHE A 389 -23.45 -7.97 13.64
C PHE A 389 -24.95 -8.03 14.00
N ASP A 390 -25.66 -6.88 13.93
CA ASP A 390 -27.11 -6.81 14.14
C ASP A 390 -27.87 -6.97 12.82
N GLN A 391 -28.75 -7.96 12.71
CA GLN A 391 -29.51 -8.25 11.48
C GLN A 391 -28.62 -8.45 10.24
N THR A 392 -27.39 -8.91 10.45
CA THR A 392 -26.45 -9.21 9.37
C THR A 392 -26.83 -10.53 8.69
N HIS A 393 -26.76 -10.54 7.36
CA HIS A 393 -26.92 -11.75 6.56
C HIS A 393 -25.57 -12.42 6.40
N ILE A 394 -25.41 -13.64 6.89
CA ILE A 394 -24.17 -14.39 6.88
C ILE A 394 -24.46 -15.73 6.19
N ASP A 395 -23.99 -15.86 4.95
CA ASP A 395 -24.21 -17.04 4.12
C ASP A 395 -22.87 -17.64 3.70
N ARG A 396 -22.62 -18.93 3.93
CA ARG A 396 -21.39 -19.65 3.53
C ARG A 396 -20.06 -18.96 3.92
N THR A 397 -20.08 -18.16 4.97
CA THR A 397 -18.92 -17.38 5.44
C THR A 397 -18.08 -18.18 6.43
N LEU A 398 -16.75 -18.05 6.33
CA LEU A 398 -15.78 -18.68 7.22
C LEU A 398 -15.36 -17.74 8.34
N PHE A 399 -15.55 -18.17 9.58
CA PHE A 399 -14.97 -17.59 10.79
C PHE A 399 -13.92 -18.56 11.35
N GLU A 400 -12.65 -18.29 11.12
CA GLU A 400 -11.56 -18.99 11.82
C GLU A 400 -11.03 -18.08 12.93
N ILE A 401 -11.13 -18.53 14.16
CA ILE A 401 -10.78 -17.71 15.32
C ILE A 401 -9.43 -18.17 15.85
N ASP A 402 -8.56 -17.21 16.16
CA ASP A 402 -7.25 -17.52 16.71
C ASP A 402 -7.40 -18.14 18.10
N SER A 403 -6.80 -19.31 18.29
CA SER A 403 -6.85 -20.07 19.54
C SER A 403 -5.71 -19.69 20.49
N THR A 404 -5.05 -18.55 20.27
CA THR A 404 -3.96 -18.08 21.12
C THR A 404 -4.49 -17.68 22.51
N PRO A 405 -3.94 -18.25 23.60
CA PRO A 405 -4.32 -17.89 24.96
C PRO A 405 -4.12 -16.38 25.20
N GLY A 406 -5.16 -15.68 25.63
CA GLY A 406 -5.13 -14.22 25.86
C GLY A 406 -5.66 -13.37 24.70
N SER A 407 -6.13 -13.97 23.60
CA SER A 407 -6.88 -13.22 22.59
C SER A 407 -8.29 -12.89 23.11
N GLU A 408 -8.54 -11.62 23.40
CA GLU A 408 -9.88 -11.11 23.78
C GLU A 408 -10.75 -10.94 22.53
N ASN A 409 -11.13 -12.05 21.90
CA ASN A 409 -11.97 -12.03 20.71
C ASN A 409 -13.46 -11.95 21.09
N HIS A 410 -14.00 -10.74 21.23
CA HIS A 410 -15.41 -10.54 21.57
C HIS A 410 -16.17 -9.90 20.41
N PHE A 411 -17.08 -10.66 19.79
CA PHE A 411 -18.03 -10.15 18.80
C PHE A 411 -19.48 -10.48 19.21
N LYS A 412 -20.40 -9.59 18.85
CA LYS A 412 -21.82 -9.69 19.17
C LYS A 412 -22.62 -10.00 17.92
N LEU A 413 -23.26 -11.17 17.90
CA LEU A 413 -24.27 -11.51 16.89
C LEU A 413 -25.66 -11.21 17.48
N ILE A 414 -26.37 -10.23 16.90
CA ILE A 414 -27.70 -9.81 17.34
C ILE A 414 -28.65 -10.08 16.18
N ARG A 415 -29.66 -10.94 16.38
CA ARG A 415 -30.62 -11.32 15.32
C ARG A 415 -29.96 -11.66 13.96
N PRO A 416 -28.90 -12.50 13.92
CA PRO A 416 -28.23 -12.79 12.66
C PRO A 416 -29.10 -13.67 11.76
N PHE A 417 -28.97 -13.52 10.44
CA PHE A 417 -29.49 -14.48 9.47
C PHE A 417 -28.33 -15.37 9.05
N LEU A 418 -28.27 -16.58 9.62
CA LEU A 418 -27.20 -17.53 9.36
C LEU A 418 -27.65 -18.56 8.32
N HIS A 419 -26.80 -18.82 7.34
CA HIS A 419 -26.98 -19.89 6.37
C HIS A 419 -25.63 -20.56 6.08
N SER A 420 -25.49 -21.84 6.40
CA SER A 420 -24.28 -22.65 6.15
C SER A 420 -22.97 -21.98 6.59
N VAL A 421 -22.97 -21.31 7.76
CA VAL A 421 -21.82 -20.55 8.27
C VAL A 421 -20.81 -21.48 8.91
N ARG A 422 -19.53 -21.32 8.59
CA ARG A 422 -18.45 -22.20 9.08
C ARG A 422 -17.68 -21.53 10.22
N PHE A 423 -17.63 -22.18 11.39
CA PHE A 423 -16.77 -21.79 12.51
C PHE A 423 -15.61 -22.77 12.69
N GLN A 424 -14.41 -22.22 12.88
CA GLN A 424 -13.17 -22.94 13.17
C GLN A 424 -12.42 -22.28 14.33
N GLY A 425 -11.64 -23.07 15.07
CA GLY A 425 -10.88 -22.60 16.23
C GLY A 425 -11.63 -22.71 17.56
N MET A 426 -11.20 -21.95 18.56
CA MET A 426 -11.72 -22.07 19.92
C MET A 426 -12.91 -21.15 20.15
N LEU A 427 -14.10 -21.71 20.32
CA LEU A 427 -15.35 -21.00 20.61
C LEU A 427 -15.62 -20.99 22.11
N ASP A 428 -14.85 -20.20 22.87
CA ASP A 428 -14.99 -20.11 24.33
C ASP A 428 -15.23 -18.67 24.81
N TYR A 429 -16.31 -18.41 25.56
CA TYR A 429 -16.72 -17.11 26.12
C TYR A 429 -16.87 -15.93 25.12
N MET A 430 -16.80 -16.18 23.80
CA MET A 430 -16.83 -15.13 22.78
C MET A 430 -18.23 -14.69 22.37
N LEU A 431 -19.22 -15.57 22.51
CA LEU A 431 -20.59 -15.32 22.08
C LEU A 431 -21.37 -14.62 23.20
N SER A 432 -21.37 -13.30 23.19
CA SER A 432 -22.39 -12.51 23.89
C SER A 432 -23.44 -12.09 22.86
N GLY A 433 -24.51 -12.88 22.77
CA GLY A 433 -25.64 -12.60 21.90
C GLY A 433 -26.88 -12.34 22.75
N GLU A 434 -27.29 -11.08 22.87
CA GLU A 434 -28.64 -10.79 23.34
C GLU A 434 -29.60 -10.87 22.15
N MET A 435 -30.36 -11.96 22.06
CA MET A 435 -31.61 -11.95 21.31
C MET A 435 -32.65 -11.27 22.18
N LYS A 436 -32.71 -9.94 22.20
CA LYS A 436 -33.92 -9.25 22.63
C LYS A 436 -34.90 -9.27 21.46
N PRO A 437 -36.00 -10.05 21.51
CA PRO A 437 -37.01 -10.00 20.47
C PRO A 437 -37.83 -8.72 20.65
N VAL A 438 -38.49 -8.28 19.58
CA VAL A 438 -39.51 -7.22 19.60
C VAL A 438 -40.71 -7.58 20.52
N ARG A 439 -40.75 -8.82 21.06
CA ARG A 439 -41.75 -9.32 22.02
C ARG A 439 -41.11 -10.25 23.07
N LYS A 440 -41.71 -10.29 24.27
CA LYS A 440 -41.17 -10.85 25.53
C LYS A 440 -40.72 -12.33 25.57
N HIS A 441 -40.84 -13.15 24.53
CA HIS A 441 -40.58 -14.60 24.67
C HIS A 441 -39.98 -15.21 23.39
N VAL A 442 -39.03 -16.14 23.61
CA VAL A 442 -38.27 -17.03 22.69
C VAL A 442 -36.84 -16.56 22.32
N PRO A 443 -35.78 -17.23 22.83
CA PRO A 443 -34.50 -17.29 22.14
C PRO A 443 -34.57 -18.28 20.96
N ARG A 444 -34.45 -17.79 19.72
CA ARG A 444 -34.24 -18.64 18.54
C ARG A 444 -32.78 -19.10 18.47
N LYS A 445 -32.50 -20.34 18.91
CA LYS A 445 -31.18 -20.95 18.75
C LYS A 445 -30.66 -20.76 17.32
N TRP A 446 -29.39 -20.44 17.16
CA TRP A 446 -28.72 -20.29 15.87
C TRP A 446 -28.74 -21.62 15.12
N SER A 447 -29.23 -21.58 13.89
CA SER A 447 -29.33 -22.71 12.97
C SER A 447 -28.42 -22.51 11.76
N ALA A 448 -28.25 -23.56 10.96
CA ALA A 448 -27.48 -23.53 9.72
C ALA A 448 -25.98 -23.23 9.96
N VAL A 449 -25.41 -23.82 11.01
CA VAL A 449 -24.01 -23.62 11.42
C VAL A 449 -23.20 -24.89 11.25
N VAL A 450 -21.97 -24.75 10.76
CA VAL A 450 -21.03 -25.82 10.49
C VAL A 450 -19.78 -25.61 11.34
N PHE A 451 -19.34 -26.63 12.06
CA PHE A 451 -18.12 -26.62 12.86
C PHE A 451 -17.05 -27.48 12.21
N ARG A 452 -15.81 -27.00 12.20
CA ARG A 452 -14.65 -27.76 11.72
C ARG A 452 -13.39 -27.32 12.46
N ASN A 453 -12.53 -28.26 12.85
CA ASN A 453 -11.32 -28.00 13.64
C ASN A 453 -11.61 -27.05 14.83
N ALA A 454 -12.75 -27.28 15.49
CA ALA A 454 -13.30 -26.36 16.47
C ALA A 454 -13.34 -26.99 17.86
N THR A 455 -13.03 -26.20 18.89
CA THR A 455 -13.28 -26.54 20.30
C THR A 455 -14.47 -25.70 20.75
N VAL A 456 -15.63 -26.33 20.99
CA VAL A 456 -16.88 -25.62 21.33
C VAL A 456 -17.19 -25.81 22.81
N SER A 457 -17.34 -24.72 23.56
CA SER A 457 -17.65 -24.79 24.99
C SER A 457 -19.14 -24.98 25.29
N SER A 458 -19.47 -25.42 26.51
CA SER A 458 -20.87 -25.50 27.00
C SER A 458 -21.66 -24.22 26.77
N ALA A 459 -21.03 -23.08 27.08
CA ALA A 459 -21.63 -21.77 26.96
C ALA A 459 -21.95 -21.44 25.49
N ALA A 460 -21.05 -21.80 24.57
CA ALA A 460 -21.27 -21.61 23.14
C ALA A 460 -22.42 -22.51 22.63
N LEU A 461 -22.45 -23.79 23.03
CA LEU A 461 -23.50 -24.74 22.61
C LEU A 461 -24.93 -24.29 22.96
N HIS A 462 -25.12 -23.51 24.04
CA HIS A 462 -26.43 -22.98 24.41
C HIS A 462 -27.04 -22.07 23.33
N PHE A 463 -26.21 -21.42 22.50
CA PHE A 463 -26.68 -20.53 21.44
C PHE A 463 -27.09 -21.27 20.17
N PHE A 464 -26.68 -22.52 19.96
CA PHE A 464 -26.91 -23.25 18.71
C PHE A 464 -28.01 -24.31 18.84
N ASP A 465 -28.73 -24.54 17.74
CA ASP A 465 -29.68 -25.66 17.64
C ASP A 465 -28.93 -26.93 17.26
N PRO A 466 -28.82 -27.93 18.16
CA PRO A 466 -28.04 -29.13 17.90
C PRO A 466 -28.49 -29.86 16.62
N HIS A 467 -29.79 -29.84 16.28
CA HIS A 467 -30.31 -30.51 15.08
C HIS A 467 -30.02 -29.76 13.78
N ARG A 468 -29.76 -28.45 13.87
CA ARG A 468 -29.46 -27.58 12.74
C ARG A 468 -28.00 -27.10 12.75
N THR A 469 -27.11 -27.92 13.30
CA THR A 469 -25.66 -27.76 13.17
C THR A 469 -24.99 -29.00 12.60
N PHE A 470 -23.84 -28.86 11.96
CA PHE A 470 -23.06 -30.00 11.43
C PHE A 470 -21.61 -29.93 11.90
N GLY A 471 -20.99 -31.08 12.13
CA GLY A 471 -19.58 -31.21 12.45
C GLY A 471 -19.04 -32.60 12.10
N ASP A 472 -17.74 -32.68 11.83
CA ASP A 472 -16.99 -33.93 11.61
C ASP A 472 -16.08 -34.26 12.80
N GLY A 473 -15.37 -35.39 12.76
CA GLY A 473 -14.52 -35.86 13.86
C GLY A 473 -13.42 -34.90 14.32
N SER A 474 -13.21 -33.79 13.61
CA SER A 474 -12.31 -32.71 14.03
C SER A 474 -12.86 -31.80 15.12
N VAL A 475 -14.17 -31.85 15.39
CA VAL A 475 -14.85 -31.00 16.38
C VAL A 475 -14.80 -31.65 17.76
N THR A 476 -14.35 -30.87 18.75
CA THR A 476 -14.30 -31.27 20.16
C THR A 476 -15.29 -30.44 20.97
N LEU A 477 -16.16 -31.12 21.72
CA LEU A 477 -17.12 -30.48 22.62
C LEU A 477 -16.56 -30.57 24.04
N THR A 478 -16.47 -29.44 24.76
CA THR A 478 -15.99 -29.48 26.16
C THR A 478 -16.99 -30.12 27.11
N SER A 479 -18.26 -30.20 26.70
CA SER A 479 -19.35 -30.86 27.41
C SER A 479 -20.54 -31.09 26.46
N GLY A 480 -21.47 -31.96 26.85
CA GLY A 480 -22.63 -32.32 26.03
C GLY A 480 -22.38 -33.53 25.13
N GLN A 481 -23.47 -34.11 24.61
CA GLN A 481 -23.40 -35.20 23.65
C GLN A 481 -23.33 -34.63 22.22
N ARG A 482 -22.53 -35.29 21.38
CA ARG A 482 -22.45 -35.01 19.95
C ARG A 482 -23.80 -35.36 19.29
N PRO A 483 -24.38 -34.50 18.43
CA PRO A 483 -25.61 -34.84 17.72
C PRO A 483 -25.42 -36.08 16.82
N ASP A 484 -26.45 -36.94 16.74
CA ASP A 484 -26.37 -38.23 16.05
C ASP A 484 -26.06 -38.15 14.55
N HIS A 485 -26.41 -37.03 13.90
CA HIS A 485 -26.16 -36.82 12.47
C HIS A 485 -24.78 -36.23 12.16
N TRP A 486 -23.95 -35.95 13.19
CA TRP A 486 -22.57 -35.53 12.98
C TRP A 486 -21.71 -36.72 12.57
N VAL A 487 -20.70 -36.47 11.74
CA VAL A 487 -19.76 -37.52 11.32
C VAL A 487 -18.71 -37.71 12.40
N ASP A 488 -18.49 -38.94 12.86
CA ASP A 488 -17.52 -39.25 13.92
C ASP A 488 -16.07 -39.22 13.43
N GLU A 489 -15.85 -39.60 12.17
CA GLU A 489 -14.53 -39.57 11.55
C GLU A 489 -14.18 -38.16 11.07
N ARG A 490 -12.89 -37.84 11.10
CA ARG A 490 -12.39 -36.60 10.49
C ARG A 490 -12.38 -36.75 8.97
N LEU A 491 -13.12 -35.88 8.30
CA LEU A 491 -13.22 -35.89 6.84
C LEU A 491 -12.08 -35.07 6.22
N ASP A 492 -11.66 -35.45 5.01
CA ASP A 492 -10.82 -34.59 4.17
C ASP A 492 -11.61 -33.34 3.72
N ASP A 493 -10.92 -32.34 3.15
CA ASP A 493 -11.55 -31.07 2.76
C ASP A 493 -12.69 -31.25 1.76
N PHE A 494 -12.52 -32.14 0.79
CA PHE A 494 -13.49 -32.34 -0.28
C PHE A 494 -14.73 -33.09 0.21
N ALA A 495 -14.53 -34.19 0.95
CA ALA A 495 -15.60 -34.97 1.55
C ALA A 495 -16.36 -34.15 2.61
N PHE A 496 -15.68 -33.26 3.34
CA PHE A 496 -16.33 -32.35 4.27
C PHE A 496 -17.28 -31.39 3.55
N ASP A 497 -16.82 -30.76 2.46
CA ASP A 497 -17.64 -29.81 1.70
C ASP A 497 -18.85 -30.51 1.06
N ASP A 498 -18.69 -31.73 0.54
CA ASP A 498 -19.78 -32.56 0.01
C ASP A 498 -20.79 -32.92 1.12
N ALA A 499 -20.31 -33.36 2.29
CA ALA A 499 -21.17 -33.68 3.43
C ALA A 499 -21.97 -32.46 3.93
N VAL A 500 -21.34 -31.27 3.97
CA VAL A 500 -22.01 -30.01 4.30
C VAL A 500 -23.08 -29.66 3.27
N GLN A 501 -22.82 -29.88 1.99
CA GLN A 501 -23.79 -29.62 0.93
C GLN A 501 -25.01 -30.57 1.04
N VAL A 502 -24.77 -31.86 1.28
CA VAL A 502 -25.83 -32.87 1.50
C VAL A 502 -26.65 -32.54 2.74
N TRP A 503 -25.99 -32.20 3.85
CA TRP A 503 -26.64 -31.74 5.06
C TRP A 503 -27.47 -30.47 4.82
N GLY A 504 -26.91 -29.52 4.06
CA GLY A 504 -27.57 -28.32 3.53
C GLY A 504 -28.97 -28.60 2.99
N GLN A 505 -29.04 -29.49 2.00
CA GLN A 505 -30.29 -29.88 1.35
C GLN A 505 -31.28 -30.58 2.29
N THR A 506 -30.79 -31.16 3.39
CA THR A 506 -31.59 -31.93 4.33
C THR A 506 -32.23 -31.02 5.38
N TYR A 507 -31.47 -30.08 5.95
CA TYR A 507 -32.03 -29.16 6.96
C TYR A 507 -32.86 -28.03 6.36
N GLU A 508 -32.61 -27.62 5.11
CA GLU A 508 -33.47 -26.67 4.39
C GLU A 508 -34.90 -27.20 4.19
N ARG A 509 -35.08 -28.53 4.20
CA ARG A 509 -36.39 -29.19 4.13
C ARG A 509 -37.07 -29.35 5.50
N LEU A 510 -36.36 -29.09 6.60
CA LEU A 510 -36.95 -29.11 7.93
C LEU A 510 -37.80 -27.84 8.08
N PRO A 511 -39.12 -27.96 8.33
CA PRO A 511 -39.96 -26.80 8.53
C PRO A 511 -39.39 -25.94 9.65
N GLU A 512 -39.37 -24.61 9.49
CA GLU A 512 -39.11 -23.71 10.61
C GLU A 512 -40.18 -23.98 11.67
N GLU A 513 -39.85 -24.71 12.73
CA GLU A 513 -40.78 -24.91 13.83
C GLU A 513 -41.02 -23.55 14.48
N ASP A 514 -42.28 -23.12 14.50
CA ASP A 514 -42.67 -22.02 15.37
C ASP A 514 -42.51 -22.51 16.81
N GLY A 515 -41.50 -21.98 17.49
CA GLY A 515 -41.12 -22.36 18.86
C GLY A 515 -42.20 -22.16 19.94
N GLU A 516 -43.43 -21.78 19.56
CA GLU A 516 -44.61 -21.75 20.44
C GLU A 516 -45.46 -23.04 20.38
N THR A 517 -45.44 -23.80 19.28
CA THR A 517 -46.41 -24.91 19.07
C THR A 517 -45.78 -26.25 18.70
N GLY A 518 -44.50 -26.28 18.32
CA GLY A 518 -43.87 -27.49 17.77
C GLY A 518 -44.51 -27.94 16.46
N LEU A 519 -45.21 -27.02 15.77
CA LEU A 519 -45.82 -27.26 14.47
C LEU A 519 -44.97 -26.60 13.37
N PRO A 520 -44.92 -27.23 12.18
CA PRO A 520 -44.27 -26.66 11.03
C PRO A 520 -44.97 -25.37 10.57
N ARG A 521 -44.19 -24.34 10.24
CA ARG A 521 -44.67 -23.12 9.56
C ARG A 521 -45.25 -23.40 8.17
#